data_AF-A0A7W1D1P2-F1
#
_entry.id   AF-A0A7W1D1P2-F1
#
_cell.length_a   1.000
_cell.length_b   1.000
_cell.length_c   1.000
_cell.angle_alpha   90.00
_cell.angle_beta   90.00
_cell.angle_gamma   90.00
#
_symmetry.space_group_name_H-M   'P 1'
#
loop_
_entity.id
_entity.type
_entity.pdbx_description
1 polymer ?
#
loop_
_entity_poly.entity_id
_entity_poly.type
_entity_poly.pdbx_seq_one_letter_code
_entity_poly.pdbx_strand_id
1 'polypeptide(L)'
;MPLVDLDRFDFLYANRVKGMKSAATRDLMATLSRPGIISLAGGFPDTRAFGEEAFREISRNIASDAAQALQYGPTAGLEAIKDVIVEVMGAEGTPARQEDVFVTTGAQQGLDLIAKVFLDEGDAVLCEGPTYAGALNAFAAYRPRIAHAPMDRAGIIPV
;
A
#
# COMPACT_ATOMS: atom_id res chain seq x y z
N MET A 1 9.45 -32.65 17.85
CA MET A 1 8.33 -32.23 18.71
C MET A 1 7.34 -31.51 17.81
N PRO A 2 6.06 -31.94 17.68
CA PRO A 2 5.10 -31.20 16.87
C PRO A 2 4.94 -29.83 17.52
N LEU A 3 5.00 -28.76 16.72
CA LEU A 3 4.64 -27.42 17.17
C LEU A 3 3.20 -27.51 17.69
N VAL A 4 2.99 -27.14 18.96
CA VAL A 4 1.65 -27.01 19.53
C VAL A 4 0.91 -26.02 18.67
N ASP A 5 -0.21 -26.44 18.09
CA ASP A 5 -1.13 -25.53 17.41
C ASP A 5 -1.70 -24.58 18.46
N LEU A 6 -1.18 -23.35 18.49
CA LEU A 6 -1.50 -22.35 19.51
C LEU A 6 -2.87 -21.70 19.26
N ASP A 7 -3.49 -21.94 18.10
CA ASP A 7 -4.75 -21.30 17.74
C ASP A 7 -5.92 -22.28 17.75
N ARG A 8 -6.56 -22.39 18.92
CA ARG A 8 -7.76 -23.21 19.16
C ARG A 8 -8.90 -22.93 18.16
N PHE A 9 -8.88 -21.79 17.47
CA PHE A 9 -9.95 -21.36 16.57
C PHE A 9 -9.60 -21.49 15.07
N ASP A 10 -8.49 -22.13 14.68
CA ASP A 10 -8.08 -22.25 13.25
C ASP A 10 -9.20 -22.79 12.34
N PHE A 11 -10.02 -23.71 12.85
CA PHE A 11 -11.12 -24.30 12.10
C PHE A 11 -12.24 -23.30 11.73
N LEU A 12 -12.31 -22.14 12.39
CA LEU A 12 -13.26 -21.07 12.09
C LEU A 12 -12.74 -20.09 11.03
N TYR A 13 -11.44 -20.11 10.73
CA TYR A 13 -10.87 -19.18 9.77
C TYR A 13 -11.27 -19.53 8.35
N ALA A 14 -11.49 -18.48 7.55
CA ALA A 14 -11.73 -18.65 6.13
C ALA A 14 -10.54 -19.37 5.49
N ASN A 15 -10.80 -20.36 4.64
CA ASN A 15 -9.75 -21.17 4.00
C ASN A 15 -8.64 -20.31 3.37
N ARG A 16 -8.99 -19.16 2.79
CA ARG A 16 -8.04 -18.21 2.20
C ARG A 16 -6.95 -17.71 3.13
N VAL A 17 -7.24 -17.58 4.43
CA VAL A 17 -6.28 -17.09 5.43
C VAL A 17 -5.14 -18.08 5.65
N LYS A 18 -5.38 -19.39 5.46
CA LYS A 18 -4.36 -20.45 5.64
C LYS A 18 -3.17 -20.31 4.69
N GLY A 19 -3.36 -19.68 3.53
CA GLY A 19 -2.29 -19.43 2.55
C GLY A 19 -1.57 -18.08 2.71
N MET A 20 -2.08 -17.19 3.57
CA MET A 20 -1.51 -15.85 3.73
C MET A 20 -0.20 -15.93 4.51
N LYS A 21 0.91 -15.55 3.88
CA LYS A 21 2.23 -15.55 4.51
C LYS A 21 2.69 -14.11 4.72
N SER A 22 2.99 -13.74 5.96
CA SER A 22 3.50 -12.41 6.30
C SER A 22 4.99 -12.36 6.62
N ALA A 23 5.63 -13.54 6.74
CA ALA A 23 6.96 -13.65 7.33
C ALA A 23 8.05 -12.98 6.48
N ALA A 24 8.09 -13.24 5.16
CA ALA A 24 9.22 -12.80 4.33
C ALA A 24 9.43 -11.27 4.32
N THR A 25 8.38 -10.47 4.16
CA THR A 25 8.49 -9.00 4.17
C THR A 25 8.81 -8.48 5.57
N ARG A 26 8.22 -9.07 6.62
CA ARG A 26 8.45 -8.64 8.01
C ARG A 26 9.87 -8.97 8.47
N ASP A 27 10.37 -10.16 8.14
CA ASP A 27 11.72 -10.62 8.45
C ASP A 27 12.77 -9.81 7.69
N LEU A 28 12.47 -9.45 6.43
CA LEU A 28 13.29 -8.52 5.66
C LEU A 28 13.37 -7.17 6.40
N MET A 29 12.24 -6.56 6.75
CA MET A 29 12.23 -5.26 7.44
C MET A 29 12.95 -5.30 8.79
N ALA A 30 12.75 -6.35 9.58
CA ALA A 30 13.47 -6.55 10.84
C ALA A 30 15.00 -6.63 10.62
N THR A 31 15.43 -7.23 9.50
CA THR A 31 16.84 -7.31 9.14
C THR A 31 17.39 -5.96 8.70
N LEU A 32 16.67 -5.22 7.84
CA LEU A 32 17.13 -3.93 7.30
C LEU A 32 17.30 -2.86 8.39
N SER A 33 16.61 -2.97 9.52
CA SER A 33 16.72 -2.03 10.65
C SER A 33 17.83 -2.37 11.65
N ARG A 34 18.63 -3.41 11.41
CA ARG A 34 19.69 -3.82 12.36
C ARG A 34 20.89 -2.84 12.29
N PRO A 35 21.44 -2.41 13.44
CA PRO A 35 22.67 -1.63 13.46
C PRO A 35 23.80 -2.34 12.71
N GLY A 36 24.56 -1.59 11.90
CA GLY A 36 25.66 -2.12 11.09
C GLY A 36 25.27 -2.65 9.71
N ILE A 37 23.98 -2.64 9.34
CA ILE A 37 23.52 -2.95 7.99
C ILE A 37 23.29 -1.66 7.21
N ILE A 38 23.91 -1.55 6.04
CA ILE A 38 23.56 -0.55 5.04
C ILE A 38 22.48 -1.17 4.15
N SER A 39 21.23 -0.75 4.34
CA SER A 39 20.09 -1.23 3.57
C SER A 39 20.07 -0.59 2.18
N LEU A 40 20.25 -1.40 1.14
CA LEU A 40 19.98 -1.04 -0.26
C LEU A 40 18.70 -1.71 -0.81
N ALA A 41 18.01 -2.50 0.02
CA ALA A 41 16.85 -3.29 -0.38
C ALA A 41 15.51 -2.64 0.03
N GLY A 42 15.52 -1.80 1.08
CA GLY A 42 14.34 -1.07 1.52
C GLY A 42 14.22 0.27 0.81
N GLY A 43 13.02 0.63 0.38
CA GLY A 43 12.71 1.97 -0.16
C GLY A 43 12.58 3.02 0.95
N PHE A 44 13.56 3.10 1.85
CA PHE A 44 13.56 4.07 2.94
C PHE A 44 14.11 5.41 2.45
N PRO A 45 13.29 6.47 2.36
CA PRO A 45 13.78 7.79 2.00
C PRO A 45 14.70 8.37 3.08
N ASP A 46 15.63 9.25 2.68
CA ASP A 46 16.44 10.02 3.63
C ASP A 46 15.52 10.96 4.41
N THR A 47 15.46 10.78 5.73
CA THR A 47 14.55 11.56 6.59
C THR A 47 14.89 13.04 6.62
N ARG A 48 16.13 13.43 6.28
CA ARG A 48 16.54 14.84 6.18
C ARG A 48 15.91 15.57 4.99
N ALA A 49 15.41 14.84 4.00
CA ALA A 49 14.64 15.40 2.91
C ALA A 49 13.23 15.81 3.34
N PHE A 50 12.78 15.36 4.52
CA PHE A 50 11.50 15.77 5.09
C PHE A 50 11.63 17.15 5.74
N GLY A 51 10.80 18.10 5.32
CA GLY A 51 10.76 19.45 5.88
C GLY A 51 10.17 19.47 7.29
N GLU A 52 10.98 19.22 8.32
CA GLU A 52 10.51 19.14 9.71
C GLU A 52 9.69 20.34 10.16
N GLU A 53 10.08 21.56 9.78
CA GLU A 53 9.33 22.77 10.16
C GLU A 53 7.95 22.82 9.50
N ALA A 54 7.84 22.42 8.23
CA ALA A 54 6.55 22.34 7.55
C ALA A 54 5.61 21.33 8.26
N PHE A 55 6.13 20.17 8.67
CA PHE A 55 5.34 19.19 9.44
C PHE A 55 4.90 19.72 10.80
N ARG A 56 5.77 20.47 11.50
CA ARG A 56 5.42 21.12 12.78
C ARG A 56 4.31 22.15 12.58
N GLU A 57 4.40 22.96 11.55
CA GLU A 57 3.39 23.97 11.22
C GLU A 57 2.04 23.32 10.88
N ILE A 58 2.03 22.32 10.00
CA ILE A 58 0.82 21.56 9.63
C ILE A 58 0.17 20.96 10.88
N SER A 59 0.98 20.36 11.77
CA SER A 59 0.49 19.75 13.00
C SER A 59 -0.17 20.78 13.94
N ARG A 60 0.40 21.98 14.07
CA ARG A 60 -0.21 23.09 14.84
C ARG A 60 -1.53 23.54 14.22
N ASN A 61 -1.60 23.65 12.90
CA ASN A 61 -2.83 24.04 12.21
C ASN A 61 -3.94 23.01 12.42
N ILE A 62 -3.64 21.71 12.27
CA ILE A 62 -4.61 20.63 12.55
C ILE A 62 -5.08 20.68 14.01
N ALA A 63 -4.17 20.91 14.97
CA ALA A 63 -4.52 20.98 16.38
C ALA A 63 -5.46 22.15 16.72
N SER A 64 -5.43 23.24 15.95
CA SER A 64 -6.29 24.42 16.17
C SER A 64 -7.78 24.16 15.90
N ASP A 65 -8.10 23.14 15.08
CA ASP A 65 -9.48 22.71 14.79
C ASP A 65 -9.65 21.18 14.93
N ALA A 66 -9.07 20.64 16.00
CA ALA A 66 -8.98 19.19 16.21
C ALA A 66 -10.36 18.51 16.28
N ALA A 67 -11.38 19.18 16.82
CA ALA A 67 -12.72 18.61 16.95
C ALA A 67 -13.36 18.37 15.57
N GLN A 68 -13.24 19.34 14.66
CA GLN A 68 -13.75 19.19 13.30
C GLN A 68 -12.96 18.13 12.52
N ALA A 69 -11.63 18.11 12.68
CA ALA A 69 -10.77 17.12 12.04
C ALA A 69 -11.08 15.67 12.47
N LEU A 70 -11.62 15.48 13.68
CA LEU A 70 -12.02 14.16 14.21
C LEU A 70 -13.46 13.77 13.89
N GLN A 71 -14.26 14.66 13.31
CA GLN A 71 -15.63 14.37 12.95
C GLN A 71 -15.70 13.48 11.70
N TYR A 72 -16.77 12.69 11.59
CA TYR A 72 -17.07 11.96 10.36
C TYR A 72 -17.12 12.90 9.15
N GLY A 73 -16.45 12.47 8.09
CA GLY A 73 -16.45 13.14 6.79
C GLY A 73 -16.91 12.21 5.66
N PRO A 74 -16.92 12.71 4.42
CA PRO A 74 -17.24 11.92 3.24
C PRO A 74 -16.27 10.74 3.10
N THR A 75 -16.81 9.55 2.83
CA THR A 75 -16.01 8.31 2.73
C THR A 75 -14.94 8.37 1.63
N ALA A 76 -15.22 9.08 0.53
CA ALA A 76 -14.28 9.23 -0.58
C ALA A 76 -13.16 10.25 -0.33
N GLY A 77 -13.17 10.94 0.82
CA GLY A 77 -12.25 12.01 1.16
C GLY A 77 -12.89 13.40 1.12
N LEU A 78 -12.30 14.33 1.86
CA LEU A 78 -12.71 15.74 1.92
C LEU A 78 -12.42 16.45 0.59
N GLU A 79 -13.34 17.31 0.15
CA GLU A 79 -13.21 18.08 -1.11
C GLU A 79 -11.90 18.88 -1.15
N ALA A 80 -11.56 19.59 -0.06
CA ALA A 80 -10.32 20.36 0.03
C ALA A 80 -9.04 19.51 -0.14
N ILE A 81 -9.07 18.23 0.26
CA ILE A 81 -7.93 17.32 0.03
C ILE A 81 -7.90 16.88 -1.44
N LYS A 82 -9.06 16.60 -2.02
CA LYS A 82 -9.16 16.20 -3.43
C LYS A 82 -8.70 17.31 -4.37
N ASP A 83 -8.99 18.57 -4.05
CA ASP A 83 -8.49 19.74 -4.79
C ASP A 83 -6.97 19.75 -4.89
N VAL A 84 -6.29 19.60 -3.76
CA VAL A 84 -4.82 19.57 -3.71
C VAL A 84 -4.27 18.37 -4.49
N ILE A 85 -4.91 17.20 -4.40
CA ILE A 85 -4.50 16.03 -5.17
C ILE A 85 -4.61 16.30 -6.67
N VAL A 86 -5.74 16.85 -7.13
CA VAL A 86 -5.98 17.17 -8.54
C VAL A 86 -4.97 18.19 -9.04
N GLU A 87 -4.63 19.21 -8.25
CA GLU A 87 -3.62 20.21 -8.58
C GLU A 87 -2.24 19.57 -8.79
N VAL A 88 -1.80 18.73 -7.85
CA VAL A 88 -0.52 18.00 -7.94
C VAL A 88 -0.50 17.08 -9.15
N MET A 89 -1.56 16.29 -9.35
CA MET A 89 -1.67 15.39 -10.50
C MET A 89 -1.63 16.15 -11.84
N GLY A 90 -2.28 17.31 -11.92
CA GLY A 90 -2.21 18.20 -13.08
C GLY A 90 -0.80 18.71 -13.35
N ALA A 91 -0.06 19.11 -12.30
CA ALA A 91 1.33 19.54 -12.40
C ALA A 91 2.28 18.41 -12.86
N GLU A 92 1.97 17.15 -12.52
CA GLU A 92 2.69 15.96 -12.96
C GLU A 92 2.26 15.43 -14.34
N GLY A 93 1.36 16.13 -15.04
CA GLY A 93 0.90 15.77 -16.39
C GLY A 93 -0.17 14.69 -16.44
N THR A 94 -0.82 14.39 -15.31
CA THR A 94 -1.91 13.40 -15.19
C THR A 94 -3.20 14.09 -14.70
N PRO A 95 -3.83 14.97 -15.50
CA PRO A 95 -5.01 15.72 -15.05
C PRO A 95 -6.17 14.80 -14.65
N ALA A 96 -6.84 15.13 -13.54
CA ALA A 96 -7.99 14.42 -13.00
C ALA A 96 -9.06 15.40 -12.51
N ARG A 97 -10.27 14.92 -12.24
CA ARG A 97 -11.33 15.71 -11.58
C ARG A 97 -11.54 15.16 -10.17
N GLN A 98 -12.10 15.97 -9.27
CA GLN A 98 -12.35 15.50 -7.88
C GLN A 98 -13.20 14.22 -7.81
N GLU A 99 -14.14 14.04 -8.74
CA GLU A 99 -14.99 12.85 -8.82
C GLU A 99 -14.22 11.58 -9.24
N ASP A 100 -13.06 11.74 -9.86
CA ASP A 100 -12.16 10.66 -10.24
C ASP A 100 -11.23 10.24 -9.07
N VAL A 101 -11.22 11.00 -7.96
CA VAL A 101 -10.32 10.81 -6.81
C VAL A 101 -11.04 10.17 -5.62
N PHE A 102 -10.45 9.10 -5.10
CA PHE A 102 -10.83 8.46 -3.84
C PHE A 102 -9.63 8.44 -2.88
N VAL A 103 -9.75 9.12 -1.74
CA VAL A 103 -8.67 9.21 -0.75
C VAL A 103 -8.56 7.90 0.03
N THR A 104 -7.34 7.38 0.14
CA THR A 104 -7.03 6.17 0.91
C THR A 104 -6.01 6.48 1.99
N THR A 105 -5.88 5.60 2.98
CA THR A 105 -4.84 5.63 4.02
C THR A 105 -3.49 5.11 3.49
N GLY A 106 -3.28 5.13 2.17
CA GLY A 106 -2.04 4.77 1.51
C GLY A 106 -2.20 3.69 0.44
N ALA A 107 -1.15 3.51 -0.36
CA ALA A 107 -1.16 2.67 -1.56
C ALA A 107 -1.55 1.20 -1.28
N GLN A 108 -1.21 0.67 -0.10
CA GLN A 108 -1.59 -0.70 0.29
C GLN A 108 -3.10 -0.88 0.41
N GLN A 109 -3.82 0.09 0.98
CA GLN A 109 -5.27 0.05 1.01
C GLN A 109 -5.84 0.21 -0.40
N GLY A 110 -5.27 1.07 -1.24
CA GLY A 110 -5.66 1.21 -2.64
C GLY A 110 -5.59 -0.12 -3.39
N LEU A 111 -4.47 -0.84 -3.27
CA LEU A 111 -4.28 -2.15 -3.89
C LEU A 111 -5.26 -3.20 -3.36
N ASP A 112 -5.51 -3.23 -2.05
CA ASP A 112 -6.52 -4.13 -1.46
C ASP A 112 -7.93 -3.83 -1.97
N LEU A 113 -8.32 -2.56 -2.07
CA LEU A 113 -9.63 -2.16 -2.60
C LEU A 113 -9.79 -2.57 -4.08
N ILE A 114 -8.76 -2.38 -4.90
CA ILE A 114 -8.76 -2.83 -6.30
C ILE A 114 -8.95 -4.35 -6.35
N ALA A 115 -8.16 -5.11 -5.59
CA ALA A 115 -8.27 -6.56 -5.56
C ALA A 115 -9.67 -7.02 -5.11
N LYS A 116 -10.23 -6.37 -4.10
CA LYS A 116 -11.55 -6.67 -3.56
C LYS A 116 -12.69 -6.45 -4.56
N VAL A 117 -12.54 -5.46 -5.44
CA VAL A 117 -13.57 -5.13 -6.44
C VAL A 117 -13.45 -6.02 -7.67
N PHE A 118 -12.23 -6.41 -8.07
CA PHE A 118 -11.99 -7.01 -9.39
C PHE A 118 -11.54 -8.47 -9.40
N LEU A 119 -11.09 -9.05 -8.28
CA LEU A 119 -10.50 -10.39 -8.27
C LEU A 119 -11.40 -11.43 -7.61
N ASP A 120 -11.75 -12.46 -8.38
CA ASP A 120 -12.20 -13.75 -7.88
C ASP A 120 -11.01 -14.72 -7.70
N GLU A 121 -11.22 -15.79 -6.93
CA GLU A 121 -10.20 -16.83 -6.74
C GLU A 121 -9.82 -17.47 -8.08
N GLY A 122 -8.52 -17.49 -8.40
CA GLY A 122 -7.97 -18.07 -9.63
C GLY A 122 -7.84 -17.11 -10.81
N ASP A 123 -8.37 -15.89 -10.71
CA ASP A 123 -8.18 -14.83 -11.71
C ASP A 123 -6.71 -14.49 -11.92
N ALA A 124 -6.37 -14.01 -13.11
CA ALA A 124 -5.00 -13.65 -13.44
C ALA A 124 -4.73 -12.17 -13.13
N VAL A 125 -3.61 -11.90 -12.43
CA VAL A 125 -3.05 -10.56 -12.29
C VAL A 125 -1.73 -10.53 -13.06
N LEU A 126 -1.66 -9.68 -14.08
CA LEU A 126 -0.42 -9.41 -14.81
C LEU A 126 0.40 -8.39 -14.04
N CYS A 127 1.64 -8.71 -13.72
CA CYS A 127 2.58 -7.78 -13.10
C CYS A 127 3.96 -7.89 -13.76
N GLU A 128 4.79 -6.89 -13.50
CA GLU A 128 6.21 -6.89 -13.87
C GLU A 128 6.99 -8.08 -13.28
N GLY A 129 8.16 -8.38 -13.84
CA GLY A 129 9.09 -9.38 -13.33
C GLY A 129 10.52 -8.86 -13.39
N PRO A 130 11.09 -8.31 -12.29
CA PRO A 130 10.59 -8.28 -10.91
C PRO A 130 9.45 -7.26 -10.67
N THR A 131 8.68 -7.42 -9.59
CA THR A 131 7.60 -6.50 -9.19
C THR A 131 7.66 -6.10 -7.71
N TYR A 132 6.78 -5.17 -7.32
CA TYR A 132 6.61 -4.71 -5.95
C TYR A 132 6.01 -5.80 -5.05
N ALA A 133 6.80 -6.30 -4.11
CA ALA A 133 6.37 -7.33 -3.15
C ALA A 133 5.14 -6.92 -2.33
N GLY A 134 4.95 -5.63 -2.07
CA GLY A 134 3.79 -5.12 -1.37
C GLY A 134 2.48 -5.35 -2.13
N ALA A 135 2.48 -5.26 -3.47
CA ALA A 135 1.31 -5.55 -4.29
C ALA A 135 0.97 -7.05 -4.27
N LEU A 136 1.97 -7.92 -4.39
CA LEU A 136 1.77 -9.37 -4.27
C LEU A 136 1.14 -9.74 -2.93
N ASN A 137 1.57 -9.09 -1.85
CA ASN A 137 1.00 -9.30 -0.52
C ASN A 137 -0.46 -8.82 -0.43
N ALA A 138 -0.79 -7.66 -0.99
CA ALA A 138 -2.17 -7.15 -1.03
C ALA A 138 -3.09 -8.11 -1.79
N PHE A 139 -2.62 -8.66 -2.92
CA PHE A 139 -3.43 -9.52 -3.78
C PHE A 139 -3.54 -10.97 -3.26
N ALA A 140 -2.57 -11.46 -2.49
CA ALA A 140 -2.52 -12.84 -2.03
C ALA A 140 -3.78 -13.30 -1.27
N ALA A 141 -4.45 -12.39 -0.55
CA ALA A 141 -5.69 -12.68 0.17
C ALA A 141 -6.84 -13.12 -0.75
N TYR A 142 -6.82 -12.70 -2.01
CA TYR A 142 -7.82 -12.99 -3.04
C TYR A 142 -7.45 -14.19 -3.91
N ARG A 143 -6.29 -14.81 -3.66
CA ARG A 143 -5.78 -16.00 -4.37
C ARG A 143 -5.80 -15.91 -5.91
N PRO A 144 -5.29 -14.82 -6.50
CA PRO A 144 -5.11 -14.78 -7.94
C PRO A 144 -3.92 -15.66 -8.37
N ARG A 145 -3.85 -15.94 -9.66
CA ARG A 145 -2.65 -16.42 -10.34
C ARG A 145 -1.83 -15.21 -10.80
N ILE A 146 -0.61 -15.08 -10.29
CA ILE A 146 0.31 -14.02 -10.72
C ILE A 146 0.99 -14.44 -12.01
N ALA A 147 0.80 -13.64 -13.07
CA ALA A 147 1.49 -13.79 -14.35
C ALA A 147 2.53 -12.67 -14.49
N HIS A 148 3.76 -13.03 -14.83
CA HIS A 148 4.84 -12.04 -15.01
C HIS A 148 4.96 -11.62 -16.47
N ALA A 149 4.88 -10.32 -16.74
CA ALA A 149 5.21 -9.72 -18.02
C ALA A 149 6.74 -9.64 -18.18
N PRO A 150 7.30 -10.00 -19.35
CA PRO A 150 8.72 -9.81 -19.65
C PRO A 150 9.12 -8.34 -19.56
N MET A 151 10.35 -8.08 -19.11
CA MET A 151 10.91 -6.74 -18.97
C MET A 151 12.30 -6.62 -19.57
N ASP A 152 12.63 -5.40 -20.00
CA ASP A 152 13.98 -4.98 -20.34
C ASP A 152 14.39 -3.73 -19.54
N ARG A 153 15.43 -3.01 -19.97
CA ARG A 153 15.92 -1.80 -19.28
C ARG A 153 14.96 -0.60 -19.37
N ALA A 154 14.00 -0.63 -20.28
CA ALA A 154 12.99 0.40 -20.49
C ALA A 154 11.64 0.06 -19.82
N GLY A 155 11.51 -1.11 -19.21
CA GLY A 155 10.31 -1.54 -18.51
C GLY A 155 9.68 -2.79 -19.13
N ILE A 156 8.35 -2.90 -19.09
CA ILE A 156 7.60 -4.00 -19.71
C ILE A 156 7.83 -4.01 -21.22
N ILE A 157 8.10 -5.19 -21.78
CA ILE A 157 8.17 -5.41 -23.23
C ILE A 157 6.73 -5.51 -23.77
N PRO A 158 6.27 -4.58 -24.62
CA PRO A 158 4.93 -4.65 -25.20
C PRO A 158 4.76 -5.88 -26.08
N VAL A 159 3.55 -6.42 -26.12
CA VAL A 159 3.15 -7.54 -26.97
C VAL A 159 2.77 -7.10 -28.39
#